data_AF-S5GFD5-F1
#
_entry.id   AF-S5GFD5-F1
#
_cell.length_a   1.000
_cell.length_b   1.000
_cell.length_c   1.000
_cell.angle_alpha   90.00
_cell.angle_beta   90.00
_cell.angle_gamma   90.00
#
_symmetry.space_group_name_H-M   'P 1'
#
loop_
_entity.id
_entity.type
_entity.pdbx_description
1 polymer ?
#
loop_
_entity_poly.entity_id
_entity_poly.type
_entity_poly.pdbx_seq_one_letter_code
_entity_poly.pdbx_strand_id
1 'polypeptide(L)'
;VAPKRERLKEAQDKLSIQMQQLNIKRAELKAVEDRLQALNDEFNAMNDKKEELANNIEICSQKLIRAEKLISGLGGEKDRWTEAARLLGIKYTNLTGDVLLSSGTVAYLGAFTVDYRTECQNQWQIICKEKKIPCSNDFSLNTTLGDPVKIRAWQIAGLPVDSFSIDNGIIVSNSRRWSLMIDPQGQANKWIKNMEKTNKLYVIKLTESSYTRTLENAIQFGNPVLLENLGEEIDAILEPLLLKQTFKQQGVEYIRLGENIVEYSKDFRLYMTTRLRNPHYLPEVAVKVCLLNFMITPLGLQDQLL
;
A
#
# COMPACT_ATOMS: atom_id res chain seq x y z
N VAL A 1 -107.30 -34.41 52.98
CA VAL A 1 -106.61 -33.82 51.79
C VAL A 1 -106.32 -32.33 51.96
N ALA A 2 -107.19 -31.54 52.63
CA ALA A 2 -106.99 -30.11 52.88
C ALA A 2 -105.68 -29.67 53.60
N PRO A 3 -105.26 -30.26 54.74
CA PRO A 3 -104.08 -29.75 55.49
C PRO A 3 -102.73 -29.99 54.80
N LYS A 4 -102.67 -30.95 53.86
CA LYS A 4 -101.48 -31.17 53.01
C LYS A 4 -101.35 -30.11 51.90
N ARG A 5 -102.47 -29.54 51.42
CA ARG A 5 -102.47 -28.44 50.43
C ARG A 5 -102.04 -27.12 51.04
N GLU A 6 -102.40 -26.87 52.30
CA GLU A 6 -102.06 -25.64 53.02
C GLU A 6 -100.56 -25.59 53.39
N ARG A 7 -100.00 -26.69 53.89
CA ARG A 7 -98.54 -26.82 54.09
C ARG A 7 -97.74 -26.75 52.78
N LEU A 8 -98.29 -27.27 51.69
CA LEU A 8 -97.66 -27.14 50.37
C LEU A 8 -97.60 -25.67 49.94
N LYS A 9 -98.69 -24.92 50.18
CA LYS A 9 -98.79 -23.50 49.85
C LYS A 9 -97.84 -22.63 50.69
N GLU A 10 -97.78 -22.85 52.01
CA GLU A 10 -96.79 -22.18 52.87
C GLU A 10 -95.33 -22.49 52.48
N ALA A 11 -95.05 -23.75 52.12
CA ALA A 11 -93.72 -24.13 51.66
C ALA A 11 -93.39 -23.52 50.29
N GLN A 12 -94.37 -23.40 49.40
CA GLN A 12 -94.23 -22.73 48.10
C GLN A 12 -94.03 -21.22 48.25
N ASP A 13 -94.73 -20.57 49.19
CA ASP A 13 -94.55 -19.14 49.47
C ASP A 13 -93.19 -18.86 50.11
N LYS A 14 -92.75 -19.69 51.07
CA LYS A 14 -91.39 -19.59 51.64
C LYS A 14 -90.30 -19.86 50.59
N LEU A 15 -90.51 -20.85 49.73
CA LEU A 15 -89.60 -21.16 48.62
C LEU A 15 -89.53 -19.98 47.64
N SER A 16 -90.66 -19.34 47.33
CA SER A 16 -90.74 -18.15 46.47
C SER A 16 -89.93 -16.98 47.04
N ILE A 17 -90.10 -16.67 48.32
CA ILE A 17 -89.37 -15.60 49.01
C ILE A 17 -87.85 -15.89 49.03
N GLN A 18 -87.46 -17.12 49.34
CA GLN A 18 -86.03 -17.50 49.33
C GLN A 18 -85.45 -17.53 47.91
N MET A 19 -86.22 -17.95 46.89
CA MET A 19 -85.81 -17.86 45.49
C MET A 19 -85.63 -16.40 45.03
N GLN A 20 -86.49 -15.48 45.47
CA GLN A 20 -86.32 -14.04 45.21
C GLN A 20 -85.04 -13.49 45.86
N GLN A 21 -84.80 -13.78 47.14
CA GLN A 21 -83.58 -13.35 47.82
C GLN A 21 -82.31 -13.96 47.21
N LEU A 22 -82.36 -15.23 46.81
CA LEU A 22 -81.27 -15.91 46.12
C LEU A 22 -80.99 -15.26 44.76
N ASN A 23 -82.01 -14.88 44.00
CA ASN A 23 -81.84 -14.20 42.72
C ASN A 23 -81.25 -12.79 42.87
N ILE A 24 -81.65 -12.04 43.90
CA ILE A 24 -81.06 -10.72 44.22
C ILE A 24 -79.57 -10.89 44.55
N LYS A 25 -79.23 -11.84 45.44
CA LYS A 25 -77.82 -12.11 45.81
C LYS A 25 -76.99 -12.63 44.64
N ARG A 26 -77.57 -13.45 43.76
CA ARG A 26 -76.92 -13.89 42.51
C ARG A 26 -76.69 -12.72 41.55
N ALA A 27 -77.62 -11.78 41.45
CA ALA A 27 -77.45 -10.59 40.61
C ALA A 27 -76.36 -9.65 41.15
N GLU A 28 -76.31 -9.44 42.48
CA GLU A 28 -75.24 -8.68 43.14
C GLU A 28 -73.88 -9.36 42.96
N LEU A 29 -73.80 -10.68 43.15
CA LEU A 29 -72.57 -11.45 42.94
C LEU A 29 -72.08 -11.33 41.50
N LYS A 30 -72.99 -11.49 40.54
CA LYS A 30 -72.68 -11.34 39.11
C LYS A 30 -72.17 -9.95 38.76
N ALA A 31 -72.77 -8.90 39.32
CA ALA A 31 -72.30 -7.53 39.09
C ALA A 31 -70.88 -7.29 39.64
N VAL A 32 -70.53 -7.92 40.76
CA VAL A 32 -69.17 -7.86 41.34
C VAL A 32 -68.20 -8.70 40.52
N GLU A 33 -68.60 -9.91 40.09
CA GLU A 33 -67.80 -10.79 39.22
C GLU A 33 -67.50 -10.12 37.87
N ASP A 34 -68.49 -9.51 37.23
CA ASP A 34 -68.32 -8.79 35.96
C ASP A 34 -67.37 -7.59 36.13
N ARG A 35 -67.45 -6.89 37.27
CA ARG A 35 -66.56 -5.75 37.57
C ARG A 35 -65.14 -6.20 37.90
N LEU A 36 -64.99 -7.34 38.60
CA LEU A 36 -63.70 -7.95 38.88
C LEU A 36 -63.04 -8.43 37.58
N GLN A 37 -63.81 -9.04 36.68
CA GLN A 37 -63.32 -9.49 35.38
C GLN A 37 -62.86 -8.29 34.53
N ALA A 38 -63.65 -7.23 34.44
CA ALA A 38 -63.27 -6.02 33.72
C ALA A 38 -61.97 -5.39 34.26
N LEU A 39 -61.80 -5.34 35.59
CA LEU A 39 -60.59 -4.82 36.21
C LEU A 39 -59.37 -5.73 35.95
N ASN A 40 -59.59 -7.04 35.90
CA ASN A 40 -58.54 -8.03 35.60
C ASN A 40 -58.11 -7.94 34.13
N ASP A 41 -59.07 -7.75 33.22
CA ASP A 41 -58.80 -7.54 31.79
C ASP A 41 -58.03 -6.23 31.57
N GLU A 42 -58.40 -5.14 32.26
CA GLU A 42 -57.67 -3.87 32.22
C GLU A 42 -56.27 -3.98 32.83
N PHE A 43 -56.12 -4.72 33.94
CA PHE A 43 -54.83 -4.99 34.55
C PHE A 43 -53.89 -5.76 33.60
N ASN A 44 -54.40 -6.81 32.95
CA ASN A 44 -53.63 -7.58 31.97
C ASN A 44 -53.22 -6.70 30.79
N ALA A 45 -54.14 -5.90 30.23
CA ALA A 45 -53.84 -5.00 29.13
C ALA A 45 -52.78 -3.94 29.50
N MET A 46 -52.83 -3.39 30.72
CA MET A 46 -51.81 -2.46 31.21
C MET A 46 -50.47 -3.14 31.46
N ASN A 47 -50.47 -4.40 31.90
CA ASN A 47 -49.25 -5.16 32.11
C ASN A 47 -48.58 -5.51 30.77
N ASP A 48 -49.34 -5.92 29.76
CA ASP A 48 -48.85 -6.16 28.40
C ASP A 48 -48.24 -4.88 27.82
N LYS A 49 -48.91 -3.74 27.99
CA LYS A 49 -48.43 -2.43 27.54
C LYS A 49 -47.15 -2.01 28.26
N LYS A 50 -47.02 -2.31 29.55
CA LYS A 50 -45.80 -2.09 30.34
C LYS A 50 -44.65 -2.93 29.80
N GLU A 51 -44.89 -4.20 29.49
CA GLU A 51 -43.87 -5.11 28.95
C GLU A 51 -43.44 -4.69 27.54
N GLU A 52 -44.38 -4.28 26.69
CA GLU A 52 -44.09 -3.72 25.36
C GLU A 52 -43.21 -2.45 25.45
N LEU A 53 -43.55 -1.53 26.35
CA LEU A 53 -42.77 -0.32 26.59
C LEU A 53 -41.36 -0.64 27.12
N ALA A 54 -41.24 -1.60 28.04
CA ALA A 54 -39.94 -2.03 28.55
C ALA A 54 -39.05 -2.61 27.44
N ASN A 55 -39.61 -3.47 26.59
CA ASN A 55 -38.91 -4.03 25.43
C ASN A 55 -38.49 -2.93 24.43
N ASN A 56 -39.37 -1.96 24.17
CA ASN A 56 -39.06 -0.83 23.28
C ASN A 56 -37.94 0.05 23.85
N ILE A 57 -37.93 0.31 25.16
CA ILE A 57 -36.85 1.05 25.83
C ILE A 57 -35.52 0.29 25.67
N GLU A 58 -35.51 -1.02 25.90
CA GLU A 58 -34.30 -1.82 25.78
C GLU A 58 -33.76 -1.85 24.35
N ILE A 59 -34.62 -2.06 23.35
CA ILE A 59 -34.23 -1.99 21.94
C ILE A 59 -33.68 -0.61 21.58
N CYS A 60 -34.32 0.47 22.06
CA CYS A 60 -33.87 1.83 21.80
C CYS A 60 -32.49 2.09 22.44
N SER A 61 -32.29 1.68 23.69
CA SER A 61 -31.00 1.78 24.39
C SER A 61 -29.88 1.05 23.63
N GLN A 62 -30.14 -0.18 23.18
CA GLN A 62 -29.17 -0.94 22.38
C GLN A 62 -28.86 -0.26 21.04
N LYS A 63 -29.88 0.29 20.36
CA LYS A 63 -29.67 1.07 19.12
C LYS A 63 -28.82 2.31 19.36
N LEU A 64 -29.03 3.00 20.48
CA LEU A 64 -28.30 4.20 20.86
C LEU A 64 -26.81 3.87 21.10
N ILE A 65 -26.52 2.82 21.88
CA ILE A 65 -25.15 2.35 22.12
C ILE A 65 -24.45 1.96 20.81
N ARG A 66 -25.16 1.29 19.89
CA ARG A 66 -24.60 0.92 18.58
C ARG A 66 -24.33 2.14 17.72
N ALA A 67 -25.24 3.11 17.69
CA ALA A 67 -25.07 4.36 16.95
C ALA A 67 -23.89 5.17 17.49
N GLU A 68 -23.74 5.26 18.81
CA GLU A 68 -22.63 5.96 19.45
C GLU A 68 -21.27 5.34 19.09
N LYS A 69 -21.16 4.00 19.16
CA LYS A 69 -19.94 3.29 18.72
C LYS A 69 -19.62 3.52 17.24
N LEU A 70 -20.65 3.58 16.41
CA LEU A 70 -20.48 3.80 14.97
C LEU A 70 -20.06 5.25 14.69
N ILE A 71 -20.65 6.22 15.37
CA ILE A 71 -20.29 7.64 15.26
C ILE A 71 -18.87 7.87 15.77
N SER A 72 -18.47 7.28 16.90
CA SER A 72 -17.12 7.44 17.43
C SER A 72 -16.06 6.79 16.54
N GLY A 73 -16.33 5.58 16.03
CA GLY A 73 -15.47 4.91 15.05
C GLY A 73 -15.32 5.69 13.74
N LEU A 74 -16.43 6.23 13.23
CA LEU A 74 -16.42 7.09 12.03
C LEU A 74 -15.74 8.44 12.28
N GLY A 75 -15.84 8.99 13.49
CA GLY A 75 -15.19 10.25 13.87
C GLY A 75 -13.67 10.13 13.79
N GLY A 76 -13.10 9.10 14.41
CA GLY A 76 -11.66 8.85 14.33
C GLY A 76 -11.17 8.61 12.91
N GLU A 77 -11.95 7.91 12.09
CA GLU A 77 -11.62 7.71 10.68
C GLU A 77 -11.72 9.01 9.89
N LYS A 78 -12.76 9.82 10.10
CA LYS A 78 -12.89 11.15 9.48
C LYS A 78 -11.66 12.01 9.77
N ASP A 79 -11.19 12.05 11.02
CA ASP A 79 -10.02 12.84 11.40
C ASP A 79 -8.75 12.32 10.71
N ARG A 80 -8.57 10.99 10.68
CA ARG A 80 -7.44 10.34 9.98
C ARG A 80 -7.42 10.68 8.49
N TRP A 81 -8.56 10.59 7.82
CA TRP A 81 -8.68 10.90 6.39
C TRP A 81 -8.51 12.39 6.11
N THR A 82 -9.02 13.25 7.00
CA THR A 82 -8.84 14.71 6.88
C THR A 82 -7.36 15.08 6.99
N GLU A 83 -6.64 14.48 7.94
CA GLU A 83 -5.21 14.69 8.09
C GLU A 83 -4.42 14.12 6.90
N ALA A 84 -4.76 12.92 6.43
CA ALA A 84 -4.14 12.34 5.24
C ALA A 84 -4.36 13.20 3.99
N ALA A 85 -5.56 13.73 3.79
CA ALA A 85 -5.88 14.65 2.69
C ALA A 85 -5.08 15.95 2.79
N ARG A 86 -4.94 16.51 4.00
CA ARG A 86 -4.12 17.71 4.25
C ARG A 86 -2.65 17.45 3.90
N LEU A 87 -2.07 16.34 4.37
CA LEU A 87 -0.68 15.97 4.08
C LEU A 87 -0.46 15.71 2.58
N LEU A 88 -1.41 15.07 1.90
CA LEU A 88 -1.38 14.87 0.45
C LEU A 88 -1.44 16.20 -0.31
N GLY A 89 -2.24 17.17 0.15
CA GLY A 89 -2.29 18.51 -0.45
C GLY A 89 -0.95 19.26 -0.37
N ILE A 90 -0.24 19.14 0.77
CA ILE A 90 1.11 19.69 0.93
C ILE A 90 2.08 19.01 -0.04
N LYS A 91 2.08 17.67 -0.08
CA LYS A 91 2.93 16.90 -1.00
C LYS A 91 2.66 17.25 -2.46
N TYR A 92 1.39 17.37 -2.84
CA TYR A 92 0.99 17.72 -4.21
C TYR A 92 1.55 19.08 -4.64
N THR A 93 1.54 20.06 -3.73
CA THR A 93 2.10 21.38 -4.00
C THR A 93 3.61 21.33 -4.20
N ASN A 94 4.33 20.59 -3.34
CA ASN A 94 5.79 20.48 -3.37
C ASN A 94 6.33 19.51 -4.44
N LEU A 95 5.46 18.67 -5.01
CA LEU A 95 5.81 17.59 -5.93
C LEU A 95 6.67 18.06 -7.10
N THR A 96 6.38 19.24 -7.64
CA THR A 96 7.08 19.76 -8.82
C THR A 96 8.57 19.96 -8.55
N GLY A 97 8.93 20.59 -7.43
CA GLY A 97 10.33 20.78 -7.03
C GLY A 97 10.99 19.46 -6.62
N ASP A 98 10.28 18.61 -5.87
CA ASP A 98 10.84 17.33 -5.39
C ASP A 98 11.15 16.39 -6.56
N VAL A 99 10.30 16.33 -7.58
CA VAL A 99 10.55 15.56 -8.81
C VAL A 99 11.69 16.15 -9.63
N LEU A 100 11.82 17.49 -9.68
CA LEU A 100 12.92 18.15 -10.38
C LEU A 100 14.28 17.80 -9.74
N LEU A 101 14.38 17.93 -8.41
CA LEU A 101 15.58 17.58 -7.64
C LEU A 101 15.91 16.09 -7.76
N SER A 102 14.90 15.22 -7.70
CA SER A 102 15.06 13.78 -7.88
C SER A 102 15.57 13.43 -9.27
N SER A 103 14.99 14.06 -10.30
CA SER A 103 15.40 13.85 -11.69
C SER A 103 16.85 14.30 -11.93
N GLY A 104 17.25 15.44 -11.37
CA GLY A 104 18.64 15.90 -11.40
C GLY A 104 19.60 14.93 -10.70
N THR A 105 19.17 14.38 -9.56
CA THR A 105 19.97 13.40 -8.80
C THR A 105 20.19 12.12 -9.61
N VAL A 106 19.12 11.56 -10.18
CA VAL A 106 19.18 10.35 -11.03
C VAL A 106 19.99 10.57 -12.31
N ALA A 107 19.91 11.76 -12.90
CA ALA A 107 20.58 12.06 -14.16
C ALA A 107 22.08 12.33 -14.02
N TYR A 108 22.48 13.06 -12.98
CA TYR A 108 23.83 13.65 -12.89
C TYR A 108 24.64 13.17 -11.68
N LEU A 109 24.00 12.91 -10.54
CA LEU A 109 24.71 12.72 -9.28
C LEU A 109 25.19 11.29 -9.02
N GLY A 110 24.80 10.33 -9.87
CA GLY A 110 25.12 8.91 -9.72
C GLY A 110 26.60 8.59 -9.55
N ALA A 111 27.50 9.28 -10.27
CA ALA A 111 28.93 9.00 -10.21
C ALA A 111 29.63 9.55 -8.95
N PHE A 112 28.98 10.43 -8.20
CA PHE A 112 29.60 11.18 -7.11
C PHE A 112 29.40 10.53 -5.74
N THR A 113 30.23 10.96 -4.78
CA THR A 113 30.17 10.55 -3.37
C THR A 113 28.97 11.16 -2.65
N VAL A 114 28.55 10.55 -1.54
CA VAL A 114 27.43 11.01 -0.69
C VAL A 114 27.51 12.51 -0.39
N ASP A 115 28.65 12.96 0.13
CA ASP A 115 28.82 14.35 0.57
C ASP A 115 28.62 15.34 -0.57
N TYR A 116 29.14 15.01 -1.75
CA TYR A 116 28.96 15.85 -2.93
C TYR A 116 27.52 15.83 -3.44
N ARG A 117 26.84 14.68 -3.38
CA ARG A 117 25.41 14.61 -3.74
C ARG A 117 24.58 15.50 -2.84
N THR A 118 24.79 15.41 -1.53
CA THR A 118 24.08 16.22 -0.52
C THR A 118 24.33 17.70 -0.73
N GLU A 119 25.58 18.11 -0.97
CA GLU A 119 25.93 19.50 -1.26
C GLU A 119 25.20 20.02 -2.51
N CYS A 120 25.23 19.26 -3.61
CA CYS A 120 24.50 19.64 -4.83
C CYS A 120 22.99 19.71 -4.61
N GLN A 121 22.40 18.74 -3.90
CA GLN A 121 20.97 18.72 -3.59
C GLN A 121 20.55 19.95 -2.77
N ASN A 122 21.35 20.33 -1.76
CA ASN A 122 21.11 21.52 -0.95
C ASN A 122 21.19 22.80 -1.79
N GLN A 123 22.23 22.93 -2.64
CA GLN A 123 22.36 24.07 -3.54
C GLN A 123 21.19 24.16 -4.53
N TRP A 124 20.78 23.04 -5.12
CA TRP A 124 19.64 23.01 -6.04
C TRP A 124 18.33 23.36 -5.34
N GLN A 125 18.16 22.96 -4.08
CA GLN A 125 17.00 23.32 -3.28
C GLN A 125 16.96 24.82 -2.98
N ILE A 126 18.11 25.45 -2.68
CA ILE A 126 18.23 26.90 -2.50
C ILE A 126 17.78 27.61 -3.79
N ILE A 127 18.28 27.17 -4.94
CA ILE A 127 17.91 27.74 -6.25
C ILE A 127 16.41 27.55 -6.53
N CYS A 128 15.83 26.39 -6.18
CA CYS A 128 14.39 26.18 -6.33
C CYS A 128 13.58 27.20 -5.51
N LYS A 129 14.00 27.46 -4.26
CA LYS A 129 13.37 28.47 -3.39
C LYS A 129 13.52 29.88 -3.97
N GLU A 130 14.70 30.27 -4.46
CA GLU A 130 14.93 31.56 -5.11
C GLU A 130 14.05 31.75 -6.36
N LYS A 131 13.88 30.68 -7.15
CA LYS A 131 13.04 30.66 -8.35
C LYS A 131 11.54 30.47 -8.04
N LYS A 132 11.15 30.42 -6.77
CA LYS A 132 9.76 30.22 -6.31
C LYS A 132 9.15 28.92 -6.82
N ILE A 133 9.96 27.88 -6.99
CA ILE A 133 9.49 26.52 -7.29
C ILE A 133 9.18 25.85 -5.95
N PRO A 134 7.93 25.44 -5.68
CA PRO A 134 7.59 24.74 -4.44
C PRO A 134 8.34 23.41 -4.34
N CYS A 135 9.04 23.21 -3.24
CA CYS A 135 9.76 21.98 -2.90
C CYS A 135 9.65 21.72 -1.40
N SER A 136 9.84 20.48 -0.99
CA SER A 136 9.89 20.12 0.42
C SER A 136 11.08 20.77 1.11
N ASN A 137 10.94 21.07 2.41
CA ASN A 137 12.03 21.66 3.21
C ASN A 137 13.17 20.67 3.45
N ASP A 138 12.86 19.39 3.60
CA ASP A 138 13.82 18.31 3.70
C ASP A 138 13.62 17.40 2.49
N PHE A 139 14.46 17.59 1.46
CA PHE A 139 14.42 16.77 0.26
C PHE A 139 15.09 15.43 0.51
N SER A 140 14.46 14.34 0.07
CA SER A 140 15.07 13.02 0.02
C SER A 140 14.65 12.28 -1.25
N LEU A 141 15.62 11.65 -1.91
CA LEU A 141 15.34 10.85 -3.11
C LEU A 141 14.43 9.65 -2.77
N ASN A 142 14.67 9.04 -1.60
CA ASN A 142 13.87 7.93 -1.09
C ASN A 142 12.40 8.31 -0.86
N THR A 143 12.11 9.48 -0.30
CA THR A 143 10.71 9.89 -0.05
C THR A 143 9.96 10.22 -1.34
N THR A 144 10.67 10.58 -2.41
CA THR A 144 10.07 11.01 -3.68
C THR A 144 9.94 9.87 -4.69
N LEU A 145 11.01 9.09 -4.91
CA LEU A 145 11.07 8.01 -5.91
C LEU A 145 11.23 6.61 -5.29
N GLY A 146 11.40 6.52 -3.97
CA GLY A 146 11.55 5.25 -3.26
C GLY A 146 10.20 4.56 -3.06
N ASP A 147 10.18 3.26 -3.34
CA ASP A 147 9.08 2.37 -3.00
C ASP A 147 9.53 1.50 -1.82
N PRO A 148 8.92 1.64 -0.62
CA PRO A 148 9.32 0.87 0.57
C PRO A 148 9.31 -0.64 0.36
N VAL A 149 8.43 -1.17 -0.50
CA VAL A 149 8.35 -2.60 -0.79
C VAL A 149 9.54 -3.04 -1.63
N LYS A 150 9.90 -2.27 -2.66
CA LYS A 150 11.08 -2.55 -3.50
C LYS A 150 12.38 -2.41 -2.72
N ILE A 151 12.50 -1.37 -1.90
CA ILE A 151 13.68 -1.14 -1.06
C ILE A 151 13.89 -2.32 -0.11
N ARG A 152 12.83 -2.80 0.53
CA ARG A 152 12.91 -4.00 1.37
C ARG A 152 13.32 -5.24 0.59
N ALA A 153 12.80 -5.43 -0.62
CA ALA A 153 13.22 -6.52 -1.49
C ALA A 153 14.71 -6.43 -1.86
N TRP A 154 15.22 -5.22 -2.14
CA TRP A 154 16.64 -4.98 -2.39
C TRP A 154 17.52 -5.30 -1.19
N GLN A 155 17.08 -4.91 0.02
CA GLN A 155 17.78 -5.23 1.26
C GLN A 155 17.87 -6.75 1.49
N ILE A 156 16.77 -7.47 1.25
CA ILE A 156 16.76 -8.94 1.31
C ILE A 156 17.71 -9.54 0.26
N ALA A 157 17.83 -8.93 -0.91
CA ALA A 157 18.78 -9.32 -1.94
C ALA A 157 20.24 -8.94 -1.63
N GLY A 158 20.51 -8.24 -0.52
CA GLY A 158 21.85 -7.90 -0.04
C GLY A 158 22.31 -6.48 -0.37
N LEU A 159 21.41 -5.58 -0.76
CA LEU A 159 21.69 -4.14 -0.76
C LEU A 159 21.78 -3.64 0.70
N PRO A 160 22.79 -2.84 1.06
CA PRO A 160 22.85 -2.24 2.39
C PRO A 160 21.66 -1.36 2.73
N VAL A 161 21.48 -1.15 4.04
CA VAL A 161 20.42 -0.30 4.60
C VAL A 161 20.79 1.19 4.65
N ASP A 162 22.04 1.55 4.33
CA ASP A 162 22.49 2.94 4.32
C ASP A 162 21.79 3.76 3.21
N SER A 163 21.65 5.07 3.46
CA SER A 163 20.93 5.99 2.56
C SER A 163 21.54 6.06 1.16
N PHE A 164 22.87 5.96 1.06
CA PHE A 164 23.59 6.01 -0.21
C PHE A 164 23.31 4.78 -1.08
N SER A 165 23.34 3.60 -0.48
CA SER A 165 23.03 2.34 -1.15
C SER A 165 21.56 2.30 -1.60
N ILE A 166 20.65 2.78 -0.77
CA ILE A 166 19.22 2.92 -1.14
C ILE A 166 19.07 3.88 -2.32
N ASP A 167 19.72 5.05 -2.28
CA ASP A 167 19.69 6.01 -3.39
C ASP A 167 20.24 5.39 -4.67
N ASN A 168 21.36 4.66 -4.60
CA ASN A 168 21.90 3.93 -5.74
C ASN A 168 20.90 2.91 -6.29
N GLY A 169 20.21 2.17 -5.42
CA GLY A 169 19.14 1.24 -5.82
C GLY A 169 17.99 1.95 -6.54
N ILE A 170 17.57 3.12 -6.04
CA ILE A 170 16.55 3.96 -6.68
C ILE A 170 17.01 4.43 -8.06
N ILE A 171 18.27 4.88 -8.19
CA ILE A 171 18.82 5.32 -9.47
C ILE A 171 18.87 4.15 -10.47
N VAL A 172 19.33 2.96 -10.06
CA VAL A 172 19.33 1.77 -10.93
C VAL A 172 17.93 1.43 -11.42
N SER A 173 16.92 1.51 -10.53
CA SER A 173 15.54 1.16 -10.90
C SER A 173 14.86 2.21 -11.78
N ASN A 174 15.20 3.50 -11.65
CA ASN A 174 14.50 4.60 -12.32
C ASN A 174 15.30 5.22 -13.49
N SER A 175 16.58 4.86 -13.67
CA SER A 175 17.40 5.41 -14.75
C SER A 175 16.93 4.89 -16.12
N ARG A 176 16.88 5.79 -17.09
CA ARG A 176 16.60 5.46 -18.49
C ARG A 176 17.80 4.81 -19.18
N ARG A 177 19.01 5.23 -18.80
CA ARG A 177 20.28 4.70 -19.31
C ARG A 177 20.68 3.48 -18.50
N TRP A 178 21.37 2.53 -19.11
CA TRP A 178 21.86 1.36 -18.38
C TRP A 178 22.90 1.77 -17.35
N SER A 179 22.81 1.18 -16.16
CA SER A 179 23.68 1.52 -15.03
C SER A 179 25.02 0.82 -15.15
N LEU A 180 26.10 1.61 -15.12
CA LEU A 180 27.48 1.15 -14.99
C LEU A 180 27.94 1.43 -13.56
N MET A 181 28.02 0.36 -12.77
CA MET A 181 28.30 0.42 -11.35
C MET A 181 29.80 0.25 -11.09
N ILE A 182 30.41 1.26 -10.48
CA ILE A 182 31.80 1.26 -10.01
C ILE A 182 31.81 0.55 -8.65
N ASP A 183 32.15 -0.75 -8.66
CA ASP A 183 31.98 -1.68 -7.56
C ASP A 183 33.26 -2.49 -7.30
N PRO A 184 34.31 -1.87 -6.72
CA PRO A 184 35.56 -2.57 -6.45
C PRO A 184 35.43 -3.66 -5.37
N GLN A 185 34.40 -3.58 -4.52
CA GLN A 185 34.14 -4.57 -3.46
C GLN A 185 33.18 -5.70 -3.88
N GLY A 186 32.53 -5.61 -5.04
CA GLY A 186 31.61 -6.64 -5.55
C GLY A 186 30.23 -6.66 -4.87
N GLN A 187 29.85 -5.57 -4.19
CA GLN A 187 28.59 -5.46 -3.47
C GLN A 187 27.40 -5.33 -4.42
N ALA A 188 27.49 -4.43 -5.40
CA ALA A 188 26.47 -4.26 -6.43
C ALA A 188 26.33 -5.55 -7.26
N ASN A 189 27.45 -6.18 -7.58
CA ASN A 189 27.47 -7.46 -8.29
C ASN A 189 26.68 -8.56 -7.55
N LYS A 190 26.93 -8.72 -6.24
CA LYS A 190 26.23 -9.69 -5.39
C LYS A 190 24.73 -9.35 -5.30
N TRP A 191 24.41 -8.07 -5.12
CA TRP A 191 23.02 -7.59 -5.04
C TRP A 191 22.23 -7.91 -6.32
N ILE A 192 22.75 -7.57 -7.51
CA ILE A 192 22.08 -7.86 -8.79
C ILE A 192 21.89 -9.36 -9.00
N LYS A 193 22.90 -10.19 -8.69
CA LYS A 193 22.80 -11.65 -8.81
C LYS A 193 21.70 -12.24 -7.94
N ASN A 194 21.54 -11.73 -6.73
CA ASN A 194 20.50 -12.18 -5.81
C ASN A 194 19.12 -11.65 -6.22
N MET A 195 19.04 -10.40 -6.65
CA MET A 195 17.80 -9.75 -7.08
C MET A 195 17.20 -10.42 -8.31
N GLU A 196 18.04 -10.77 -9.30
CA GLU A 196 17.61 -11.38 -10.57
C GLU A 196 17.66 -12.92 -10.55
N LYS A 197 17.78 -13.53 -9.37
CA LYS A 197 17.94 -14.99 -9.22
C LYS A 197 16.77 -15.78 -9.80
N THR A 198 15.55 -15.27 -9.67
CA THR A 198 14.33 -15.89 -10.23
C THR A 198 14.19 -15.66 -11.74
N ASN A 199 14.87 -14.65 -12.28
CA ASN A 199 14.69 -14.16 -13.64
C ASN A 199 15.73 -14.71 -14.63
N LYS A 200 16.49 -15.75 -14.23
CA LYS A 200 17.52 -16.40 -15.06
C LYS A 200 18.59 -15.42 -15.58
N LEU A 201 19.21 -14.69 -14.66
CA LEU A 201 20.32 -13.77 -14.97
C LEU A 201 21.47 -14.47 -15.71
N TYR A 202 21.86 -13.92 -16.86
CA TYR A 202 23.09 -14.28 -17.55
C TYR A 202 24.24 -13.41 -17.03
N VAL A 203 25.33 -14.05 -16.61
CA VAL A 203 26.55 -13.36 -16.18
C VAL A 203 27.60 -13.56 -17.26
N ILE A 204 28.08 -12.48 -17.85
CA ILE A 204 29.03 -12.52 -18.99
C ILE A 204 30.19 -11.55 -18.79
N LYS A 205 31.31 -11.83 -19.45
CA LYS A 205 32.49 -10.95 -19.51
C LYS A 205 32.86 -10.69 -20.96
N LEU A 206 33.36 -9.49 -21.26
CA LEU A 206 33.80 -9.12 -22.62
C LEU A 206 34.98 -9.98 -23.13
N THR A 207 35.71 -10.63 -22.23
CA THR A 207 36.83 -11.53 -22.58
C THR A 207 36.37 -12.88 -23.12
N GLU A 208 35.09 -13.24 -22.98
CA GLU A 208 34.56 -14.55 -23.38
C GLU A 208 34.15 -14.52 -24.86
N SER A 209 34.66 -15.43 -25.69
CA SER A 209 34.34 -15.48 -27.12
C SER A 209 32.84 -15.69 -27.43
N SER A 210 32.08 -16.25 -26.49
CA SER A 210 30.64 -16.48 -26.61
C SER A 210 29.77 -15.30 -26.16
N TYR A 211 30.36 -14.19 -25.69
CA TYR A 211 29.57 -13.12 -25.05
C TYR A 211 28.50 -12.54 -25.98
N THR A 212 28.83 -12.32 -27.27
CA THR A 212 27.91 -11.76 -28.27
C THR A 212 26.69 -12.66 -28.43
N ARG A 213 26.90 -13.97 -28.63
CA ARG A 213 25.82 -14.93 -28.81
C ARG A 213 24.93 -15.06 -27.56
N THR A 214 25.52 -15.03 -26.37
CA THR A 214 24.74 -15.06 -25.12
C THR A 214 23.90 -13.80 -24.98
N LEU A 215 24.45 -12.63 -25.33
CA LEU A 215 23.76 -11.35 -25.28
C LEU A 215 22.59 -11.31 -26.27
N GLU A 216 22.78 -11.77 -27.51
CA GLU A 216 21.71 -11.86 -28.52
C GLU A 216 20.54 -12.72 -28.01
N ASN A 217 20.82 -13.91 -27.48
CA ASN A 217 19.78 -14.78 -26.93
C ASN A 217 19.06 -14.12 -25.74
N ALA A 218 19.80 -13.45 -24.85
CA ALA A 218 19.21 -12.79 -23.69
C ALA A 218 18.29 -11.63 -24.11
N ILE A 219 18.67 -10.84 -25.13
CA ILE A 219 17.84 -9.77 -25.71
C ILE A 219 16.56 -10.36 -26.31
N GLN A 220 16.68 -11.44 -27.08
CA GLN A 220 15.55 -12.08 -27.73
C GLN A 220 14.53 -12.64 -26.73
N PHE A 221 15.01 -13.32 -25.68
CA PHE A 221 14.14 -13.93 -24.68
C PHE A 221 13.79 -13.02 -23.50
N GLY A 222 14.29 -11.78 -23.46
CA GLY A 222 14.03 -10.83 -22.39
C GLY A 222 14.69 -11.18 -21.05
N ASN A 223 15.76 -11.97 -21.06
CA ASN A 223 16.46 -12.34 -19.83
C ASN A 223 17.44 -11.23 -19.42
N PRO A 224 17.59 -10.94 -18.11
CA PRO A 224 18.52 -9.94 -17.64
C PRO A 224 19.97 -10.40 -17.84
N VAL A 225 20.87 -9.46 -18.10
CA VAL A 225 22.30 -9.68 -18.31
C VAL A 225 23.12 -8.81 -17.36
N LEU A 226 24.09 -9.41 -16.68
CA LEU A 226 25.13 -8.74 -15.91
C LEU A 226 26.47 -8.86 -16.64
N LEU A 227 26.96 -7.74 -17.16
CA LEU A 227 28.31 -7.63 -17.72
C LEU A 227 29.30 -7.32 -16.59
N GLU A 228 30.23 -8.24 -16.34
CA GLU A 228 31.22 -8.11 -15.27
C GLU A 228 32.56 -7.56 -15.77
N ASN A 229 33.23 -6.82 -14.89
CA ASN A 229 34.61 -6.35 -15.06
C ASN A 229 34.80 -5.53 -16.35
N LEU A 230 33.91 -4.57 -16.62
CA LEU A 230 34.16 -3.63 -17.71
C LEU A 230 35.45 -2.87 -17.47
N GLY A 231 36.30 -2.82 -18.50
CA GLY A 231 37.41 -1.89 -18.58
C GLY A 231 36.94 -0.46 -18.84
N GLU A 232 37.89 0.41 -19.18
CA GLU A 232 37.62 1.79 -19.61
C GLU A 232 37.13 1.84 -21.07
N GLU A 233 37.57 0.88 -21.89
CA GLU A 233 37.12 0.69 -23.26
C GLU A 233 35.90 -0.23 -23.30
N ILE A 234 34.83 0.23 -23.95
CA ILE A 234 33.60 -0.52 -24.18
C ILE A 234 33.56 -0.92 -25.64
N ASP A 235 33.27 -2.20 -25.91
CA ASP A 235 33.11 -2.71 -27.27
C ASP A 235 32.00 -1.95 -28.03
N ALA A 236 32.32 -1.47 -29.24
CA ALA A 236 31.41 -0.74 -30.10
C ALA A 236 30.15 -1.56 -30.45
N ILE A 237 30.20 -2.89 -30.39
CA ILE A 237 29.02 -3.72 -30.62
C ILE A 237 27.89 -3.44 -29.63
N LEU A 238 28.21 -2.96 -28.42
CA LEU A 238 27.22 -2.66 -27.37
C LEU A 238 26.54 -1.31 -27.60
N GLU A 239 27.05 -0.46 -28.49
CA GLU A 239 26.54 0.89 -28.68
C GLU A 239 25.05 0.97 -29.02
N PRO A 240 24.50 0.16 -29.94
CA PRO A 240 23.07 0.17 -30.23
C PRO A 240 22.24 -0.20 -28.99
N LEU A 241 22.75 -1.11 -28.15
CA LEU A 241 22.09 -1.53 -26.92
C LEU A 241 22.16 -0.45 -25.84
N LEU A 242 23.31 0.22 -25.70
CA LEU A 242 23.51 1.29 -24.73
C LEU A 242 22.62 2.49 -25.02
N LEU A 243 22.49 2.84 -26.30
CA LEU A 243 21.63 3.92 -26.79
C LEU A 243 20.17 3.50 -26.98
N LYS A 244 19.85 2.21 -26.83
CA LYS A 244 18.51 1.63 -27.08
C LYS A 244 17.99 1.98 -28.48
N GLN A 245 18.84 1.83 -29.49
CA GLN A 245 18.54 2.08 -30.90
C GLN A 245 17.72 0.91 -31.49
N THR A 246 16.47 0.79 -31.05
CA THR A 246 15.52 -0.19 -31.57
C THR A 246 14.77 0.37 -32.78
N PHE A 247 14.34 -0.51 -33.67
CA PHE A 247 13.50 -0.18 -34.81
C PHE A 247 12.37 -1.21 -34.94
N LYS A 248 11.26 -0.82 -35.57
CA LYS A 248 10.11 -1.71 -35.76
C LYS A 248 10.06 -2.23 -37.18
N GLN A 249 9.85 -3.53 -37.33
CA GLN A 249 9.62 -4.20 -38.61
C GLN A 249 8.40 -5.10 -38.45
N GLN A 250 7.39 -4.90 -39.32
CA GLN A 250 6.14 -5.69 -39.31
C GLN A 250 5.44 -5.76 -37.93
N GLY A 251 5.55 -4.71 -37.11
CA GLY A 251 4.93 -4.63 -35.79
C GLY A 251 5.76 -5.19 -34.63
N VAL A 252 6.86 -5.88 -34.93
CA VAL A 252 7.82 -6.42 -33.93
C VAL A 252 8.99 -5.45 -33.79
N GLU A 253 9.52 -5.33 -32.57
CA GLU A 253 10.66 -4.47 -32.25
C GLU A 253 11.97 -5.25 -32.38
N TYR A 254 12.97 -4.68 -33.05
CA TYR A 254 14.26 -5.28 -33.33
C TYR A 254 15.40 -4.33 -32.94
N ILE A 255 16.57 -4.89 -32.71
CA ILE A 255 17.81 -4.16 -32.49
C ILE A 255 18.91 -4.77 -33.37
N ARG A 256 19.78 -3.91 -33.91
CA ARG A 256 20.97 -4.37 -34.64
C ARG A 256 22.13 -4.48 -33.65
N LEU A 257 22.69 -5.67 -33.51
CA LEU A 257 23.86 -5.94 -32.68
C LEU A 257 24.99 -6.46 -33.58
N GLY A 258 25.94 -5.59 -33.90
CA GLY A 258 26.96 -5.87 -34.91
C GLY A 258 26.34 -6.12 -36.30
N GLU A 259 26.55 -7.32 -36.84
CA GLU A 259 25.99 -7.73 -38.12
C GLU A 259 24.60 -8.35 -38.01
N ASN A 260 24.19 -8.77 -36.81
CA ASN A 260 22.94 -9.49 -36.59
C ASN A 260 21.78 -8.55 -36.25
N ILE A 261 20.58 -8.92 -36.69
CA ILE A 261 19.32 -8.28 -36.29
C ILE A 261 18.61 -9.24 -35.35
N VAL A 262 18.34 -8.77 -34.13
CA VAL A 262 17.76 -9.56 -33.05
C VAL A 262 16.43 -8.96 -32.66
N GLU A 263 15.42 -9.79 -32.44
CA GLU A 263 14.15 -9.36 -31.87
C GLU A 263 14.40 -8.81 -30.46
N TYR A 264 13.85 -7.63 -30.16
CA TYR A 264 14.09 -6.94 -28.91
C TYR A 264 12.91 -7.14 -27.95
N SER A 265 13.15 -7.88 -26.87
CA SER A 265 12.18 -7.97 -25.77
C SER A 265 12.24 -6.74 -24.87
N LYS A 266 11.06 -6.21 -24.50
CA LYS A 266 10.94 -5.08 -23.57
C LYS A 266 11.26 -5.44 -22.12
N ASP A 267 11.25 -6.73 -21.80
CA ASP A 267 11.57 -7.23 -20.47
C ASP A 267 13.09 -7.32 -20.24
N PHE A 268 13.89 -7.21 -21.31
CA PHE A 268 15.34 -7.25 -21.23
C PHE A 268 15.89 -6.14 -20.31
N ARG A 269 16.88 -6.51 -19.48
CA ARG A 269 17.60 -5.60 -18.59
C ARG A 269 19.11 -5.84 -18.70
N LEU A 270 19.87 -4.75 -18.80
CA LEU A 270 21.34 -4.79 -18.79
C LEU A 270 21.88 -4.10 -17.52
N TYR A 271 22.76 -4.81 -16.81
CA TYR A 271 23.54 -4.33 -15.69
C TYR A 271 25.01 -4.44 -16.02
N MET A 272 25.80 -3.42 -15.67
CA MET A 272 27.24 -3.41 -15.91
C MET A 272 27.98 -3.11 -14.62
N THR A 273 29.06 -3.84 -14.36
CA THR A 273 29.91 -3.63 -13.17
C THR A 273 31.37 -3.51 -13.57
N THR A 274 32.10 -2.64 -12.90
CA THR A 274 33.56 -2.54 -13.01
C THR A 274 34.20 -2.66 -11.63
N ARG A 275 35.37 -3.32 -11.57
CA ARG A 275 36.20 -3.40 -10.36
C ARG A 275 37.24 -2.29 -10.27
N LEU A 276 37.34 -1.45 -11.30
CA LEU A 276 38.22 -0.30 -11.30
C LEU A 276 37.74 0.71 -10.25
N ARG A 277 38.62 1.10 -9.32
CA ARG A 277 38.24 2.05 -8.25
C ARG A 277 37.97 3.45 -8.77
N ASN A 278 38.76 3.89 -9.75
CA ASN A 278 38.65 5.21 -10.35
C ASN A 278 38.88 5.11 -11.87
N PRO A 279 37.90 4.59 -12.63
CA PRO A 279 38.00 4.45 -14.07
C PRO A 279 37.91 5.80 -14.78
N HIS A 280 38.75 6.02 -15.78
CA HIS A 280 38.74 7.21 -16.64
C HIS A 280 37.95 6.93 -17.92
N TYR A 281 36.62 6.96 -17.81
CA TYR A 281 35.77 6.81 -18.98
C TYR A 281 35.84 8.04 -19.87
N LEU A 282 35.90 7.81 -21.19
CA LEU A 282 35.76 8.87 -22.18
C LEU A 282 34.37 9.54 -22.03
N PRO A 283 34.25 10.85 -22.32
CA PRO A 283 32.97 11.57 -22.24
C PRO A 283 31.84 10.89 -23.02
N GLU A 284 32.19 10.25 -24.14
CA GLU A 284 31.26 9.48 -24.97
C GLU A 284 30.56 8.34 -24.18
N VAL A 285 31.31 7.62 -23.34
CA VAL A 285 30.75 6.58 -22.48
C VAL A 285 29.82 7.18 -21.43
N ALA A 286 30.24 8.28 -20.78
CA ALA A 286 29.47 8.95 -19.73
C ALA A 286 28.11 9.50 -20.21
N VAL A 287 27.98 9.80 -21.51
CA VAL A 287 26.70 10.18 -22.13
C VAL A 287 25.80 8.97 -22.35
N LYS A 288 26.38 7.82 -22.74
CA LYS A 288 25.66 6.58 -23.08
C LYS A 288 25.13 5.84 -21.84
N VAL A 289 25.89 5.80 -20.75
CA VAL A 289 25.54 5.04 -19.54
C VAL A 289 25.20 5.93 -18.35
N CYS A 290 24.53 5.36 -17.36
CA CYS A 290 24.37 5.96 -16.04
C CYS A 290 25.50 5.47 -15.13
N LEU A 291 26.54 6.27 -14.97
CA LEU A 291 27.63 5.98 -14.04
C LEU A 291 27.12 6.04 -12.60
N LEU A 292 27.35 4.98 -11.85
CA LEU A 292 26.95 4.87 -10.45
C LEU A 292 28.12 4.44 -9.59
N ASN A 293 28.42 5.24 -8.57
CA ASN A 293 29.45 4.92 -7.60
C ASN A 293 28.88 4.00 -6.51
N PHE A 294 29.38 2.77 -6.42
CA PHE A 294 29.05 1.79 -5.39
C PHE A 294 30.22 1.55 -4.41
N MET A 295 31.24 2.41 -4.42
CA MET A 295 32.32 2.31 -3.44
C MET A 295 31.80 2.50 -2.02
N ILE A 296 32.13 1.53 -1.17
CA ILE A 296 31.83 1.62 0.26
C ILE A 296 32.57 2.81 0.87
N THR A 297 31.80 3.72 1.48
CA THR A 297 32.35 4.80 2.30
C THR A 297 32.56 4.33 3.74
N PRO A 298 33.50 4.91 4.51
CA PRO A 298 33.68 4.54 5.92
C PRO A 298 32.40 4.69 6.76
N LEU A 299 31.60 5.73 6.49
CA LEU A 299 30.27 5.95 7.08
C LEU A 299 29.30 4.84 6.71
N GLY A 300 29.22 4.47 5.42
CA GLY A 300 28.36 3.36 4.98
C GLY A 300 28.77 2.02 5.57
N LEU A 301 30.07 1.81 5.82
CA LEU A 301 30.55 0.62 6.53
C LEU A 301 30.16 0.64 8.01
N GLN A 302 30.20 1.80 8.67
CA GLN A 302 29.77 1.94 10.06
C GLN A 302 28.27 1.66 10.21
N ASP A 303 27.43 2.22 9.33
CA ASP A 303 25.98 1.98 9.31
C ASP A 303 25.62 0.52 8.99
N GLN A 304 26.49 -0.21 8.28
CA GLN A 304 26.31 -1.64 8.03
C GLN A 304 26.68 -2.53 9.22
N LEU A 305 27.53 -2.05 10.12
CA LEU A 305 28.01 -2.81 11.29
C LEU A 305 27.20 -2.53 12.56
N LEU A 306 26.49 -1.41 12.62
CA LEU A 306 25.57 -1.01 13.70
C LEU A 306 24.16 -1.58 13.49
#